data_AF-A0A8T4S3G0-F1
#
_entry.id   AF-A0A8T4S3G0-F1
#
_cell.length_a   1.000
_cell.length_b   1.000
_cell.length_c   1.000
_cell.angle_alpha   90.00
_cell.angle_beta   90.00
_cell.angle_gamma   90.00
#
_symmetry.space_group_name_H-M   'P 1'
#
loop_
_entity.id
_entity.type
_entity.pdbx_description
1 polymer ?
#
loop_
_entity_poly.entity_id
_entity_poly.type
_entity_poly.pdbx_seq_one_letter_code
_entity_poly.pdbx_strand_id
1 'polypeptide(L)'
;MERHEEVYGDQIGIWHSDDLREQPLGRLVYLIYDINGLDGINCINNNGRFVGVRDDVPQKILHPCLEQILKISEDFVPQIAREEYEARLRSLHQ
;
A
#
# COMPACT_ATOMS: atom_id res chain seq x y z
N MET A 1 -13.67 -15.79 -11.70
CA MET A 1 -14.12 -15.45 -13.05
C MET A 1 -15.59 -15.06 -13.07
N GLU A 2 -16.50 -15.84 -12.50
CA GLU A 2 -17.94 -15.48 -12.40
C GLU A 2 -18.20 -14.03 -11.94
N ARG A 3 -17.60 -13.62 -10.81
CA ARG A 3 -17.76 -12.25 -10.30
C ARG A 3 -17.14 -11.16 -11.18
N HIS A 4 -16.11 -11.50 -11.95
CA HIS A 4 -15.46 -10.57 -12.88
C HIS A 4 -16.36 -10.35 -14.10
N GLU A 5 -16.92 -11.43 -14.65
CA GLU A 5 -17.87 -11.40 -15.76
C GLU A 5 -19.09 -10.52 -15.47
N GLU A 6 -19.62 -10.60 -14.25
CA GLU A 6 -20.75 -9.77 -13.81
C GLU A 6 -20.45 -8.27 -13.72
N VAL A 7 -19.22 -7.89 -13.39
CA VAL A 7 -18.87 -6.50 -13.01
C VAL A 7 -18.05 -5.78 -14.09
N TYR A 8 -17.17 -6.50 -14.78
CA TYR A 8 -16.14 -5.96 -15.68
C TYR A 8 -16.19 -6.55 -17.10
N GLY A 9 -16.88 -7.67 -17.32
CA GLY A 9 -17.03 -8.33 -18.62
C GLY A 9 -16.28 -9.66 -18.75
N ASP A 10 -16.41 -10.29 -19.91
CA ASP A 10 -15.88 -11.64 -20.21
C ASP A 10 -14.36 -11.68 -20.44
N GLN A 11 -13.74 -10.52 -20.63
CA GLN A 11 -12.31 -10.38 -20.81
C GLN A 11 -11.64 -9.90 -19.52
N ILE A 12 -10.53 -10.55 -19.16
CA ILE A 12 -9.66 -10.15 -18.07
C ILE A 12 -8.28 -9.86 -18.61
N GLY A 13 -7.75 -8.71 -18.23
CA GLY A 13 -6.39 -8.33 -18.54
C GLY A 13 -5.39 -8.88 -17.51
N ILE A 14 -4.23 -9.33 -17.98
CA ILE A 14 -3.15 -9.85 -17.13
C ILE A 14 -1.83 -9.29 -17.65
N TRP A 15 -1.13 -8.51 -16.83
CA TRP A 15 0.17 -7.91 -17.17
C TRP A 15 1.25 -8.35 -16.20
N HIS A 16 2.40 -8.74 -16.74
CA HIS A 16 3.58 -9.13 -15.99
C HIS A 16 4.86 -8.63 -16.66
N SER A 17 5.94 -8.53 -15.87
CA SER A 17 7.28 -8.16 -16.34
C SER A 17 8.21 -9.35 -16.17
N ASP A 18 9.21 -9.45 -17.03
CA ASP A 18 10.37 -10.30 -16.77
C ASP A 18 11.34 -9.51 -15.89
N ASP A 19 11.32 -9.82 -14.59
CA ASP A 19 12.19 -9.18 -13.60
C ASP A 19 13.45 -10.00 -13.30
N LEU A 20 13.88 -10.86 -14.24
CA LEU A 20 15.12 -11.61 -14.11
C LEU A 20 16.33 -10.66 -14.09
N ARG A 21 16.86 -10.41 -12.88
CA ARG A 21 18.03 -9.56 -12.64
C ARG A 21 19.00 -10.21 -11.66
N GLU A 22 20.17 -9.59 -11.50
CA GLU A 22 21.21 -10.03 -10.56
C GLU A 22 20.74 -10.00 -9.09
N GLN A 23 19.82 -9.09 -8.76
CA GLN A 23 19.23 -8.97 -7.43
C GLN A 23 17.73 -9.31 -7.49
N PRO A 24 17.17 -9.89 -6.41
CA PRO A 24 15.75 -10.22 -6.36
C PRO A 24 14.91 -8.93 -6.40
N LEU A 25 13.84 -8.96 -7.19
CA LEU A 25 12.88 -7.86 -7.33
C LEU A 25 11.48 -8.32 -6.91
N GLY A 26 10.75 -7.42 -6.26
CA GLY A 26 9.35 -7.60 -5.88
C GLY A 26 8.51 -6.41 -6.32
N ARG A 27 7.27 -6.67 -6.72
CA ARG A 27 6.29 -5.65 -7.14
C ARG A 27 4.99 -5.83 -6.37
N LEU A 28 4.27 -4.73 -6.19
CA LEU A 28 2.88 -4.79 -5.75
C LEU A 28 2.00 -5.23 -6.92
N VAL A 29 0.98 -6.04 -6.62
CA VAL A 29 -0.05 -6.40 -7.59
C VAL A 29 -1.21 -5.45 -7.43
N TYR A 30 -1.65 -4.85 -8.54
CA TYR A 30 -2.75 -3.90 -8.57
C TYR A 30 -3.98 -4.52 -9.24
N LEU A 31 -5.15 -4.14 -8.71
CA LEU A 31 -6.44 -4.29 -9.37
C LEU A 31 -6.78 -2.95 -10.01
N ILE A 32 -6.80 -2.88 -11.34
CA ILE A 32 -6.99 -1.62 -12.06
C ILE A 32 -8.28 -1.69 -12.85
N TYR A 33 -9.17 -0.71 -12.60
CA TYR A 33 -10.47 -0.61 -13.24
C TYR A 33 -10.36 -0.36 -14.75
N ASP A 34 -9.51 0.58 -15.17
CA ASP A 34 -9.41 0.98 -16.59
C ASP A 34 -8.95 -0.13 -17.54
N ILE A 35 -8.34 -1.18 -16.99
CA ILE A 35 -7.83 -2.33 -17.75
C ILE A 35 -8.51 -3.65 -17.34
N ASN A 36 -9.52 -3.59 -16.46
CA ASN A 36 -10.31 -4.73 -16.00
C ASN A 36 -9.45 -5.97 -15.69
N GLY A 37 -8.46 -5.83 -14.80
CA GLY A 37 -7.51 -6.93 -14.64
C GLY A 37 -6.45 -6.78 -13.56
N LEU A 38 -5.47 -7.67 -13.66
CA LEU A 38 -4.33 -7.83 -12.74
C LEU A 38 -3.08 -7.19 -13.33
N ASP A 39 -2.58 -6.15 -12.68
CA ASP A 39 -1.36 -5.45 -13.10
C ASP A 39 -0.21 -5.75 -12.13
N GLY A 40 0.74 -6.57 -12.59
CA GLY A 40 2.01 -6.85 -11.93
C GLY A 40 3.20 -6.07 -12.48
N ILE A 41 2.99 -5.08 -13.35
CA ILE A 41 4.06 -4.27 -13.98
C ILE A 41 4.12 -2.85 -13.43
N ASN A 42 3.09 -2.38 -12.74
CA ASN A 42 3.02 -1.01 -12.24
C ASN A 42 4.16 -0.69 -11.25
N CYS A 43 4.56 0.58 -11.23
CA CYS A 43 5.62 1.06 -10.35
C CYS A 43 5.08 1.26 -8.93
N ILE A 44 5.80 0.74 -7.93
CA ILE A 44 5.46 0.87 -6.51
C ILE A 44 5.36 2.35 -6.05
N ASN A 45 6.05 3.25 -6.74
CA ASN A 45 6.06 4.69 -6.45
C ASN A 45 4.84 5.45 -7.02
N ASN A 46 3.96 4.77 -7.77
CA ASN A 46 2.74 5.37 -8.33
C ASN A 46 1.56 5.33 -7.35
N ASN A 47 0.45 5.98 -7.74
CA ASN A 47 -0.81 6.02 -7.01
C ASN A 47 -1.33 4.60 -6.68
N GLY A 48 -1.11 4.13 -5.45
CA GLY A 48 -1.69 2.91 -4.91
C GLY A 48 -2.75 3.22 -3.85
N ARG A 49 -3.80 2.41 -3.79
CA ARG A 49 -4.75 2.41 -2.69
C ARG A 49 -4.69 1.07 -1.97
N PHE A 50 -4.12 1.06 -0.77
CA PHE A 50 -4.14 -0.11 0.09
C PHE A 50 -5.52 -0.26 0.73
N VAL A 51 -6.01 -1.51 0.81
CA VAL A 51 -7.23 -1.86 1.55
C VAL A 51 -6.79 -2.66 2.77
N GLY A 52 -6.83 -2.02 3.93
CA GLY A 52 -6.62 -2.70 5.20
C GLY A 52 -7.94 -3.27 5.73
N VAL A 53 -7.91 -4.51 6.21
CA VAL A 53 -8.98 -5.06 7.05
C VAL A 53 -8.63 -4.80 8.52
N ARG A 54 -9.62 -4.45 9.34
CA ARG A 54 -9.51 -4.38 10.80
C ARG A 54 -10.35 -5.52 11.37
N ASP A 55 -9.82 -6.27 12.32
CA ASP A 55 -10.57 -7.36 12.98
C ASP A 55 -11.73 -6.82 13.84
N ASP A 56 -11.64 -5.57 14.33
CA ASP A 56 -12.66 -4.97 15.19
C ASP A 56 -13.03 -3.53 14.75
N VAL A 57 -14.28 -3.16 15.04
CA VAL A 57 -14.98 -1.90 14.69
C VAL A 57 -14.05 -0.69 14.54
N PRO A 58 -14.09 0.03 13.40
CA PRO A 58 -13.20 1.15 13.17
C PRO A 58 -13.48 2.29 14.15
N GLN A 59 -12.62 2.46 15.15
CA GLN A 59 -12.44 3.77 15.75
C GLN A 59 -11.79 4.68 14.71
N LYS A 60 -12.60 5.58 14.16
CA LYS A 60 -12.15 6.69 13.32
C LYS A 60 -11.37 7.64 14.23
N ILE A 61 -10.05 7.50 14.26
CA ILE A 61 -9.19 8.53 14.86
C ILE A 61 -9.19 9.68 13.86
N LEU A 62 -10.10 10.63 14.07
CA LEU A 62 -10.32 11.75 13.14
C LEU A 62 -9.03 12.56 12.93
N HIS A 63 -8.15 12.63 13.92
CA HIS A 63 -6.82 13.22 13.84
C HIS A 63 -5.94 12.53 14.89
N PRO A 64 -5.05 11.58 14.51
CA PRO A 64 -4.12 11.02 15.49
C PRO A 64 -3.17 12.12 15.96
N CYS A 65 -3.00 12.25 17.28
CA CYS A 65 -1.99 13.15 17.81
C CYS A 65 -0.60 12.60 17.52
N LEU A 66 0.42 13.47 17.52
CA LEU A 66 1.80 13.08 17.23
C LEU A 66 2.26 11.89 18.09
N GLU A 67 1.87 11.86 19.37
CA GLU A 67 2.21 10.80 20.30
C GLU A 67 1.59 9.45 19.91
N GLN A 68 0.37 9.45 19.33
CA GLN A 68 -0.27 8.23 18.85
C GLN A 68 0.44 7.69 17.61
N ILE A 69 0.87 8.56 16.70
CA ILE A 69 1.62 8.15 15.51
C ILE A 69 2.96 7.54 15.91
N LEU A 70 3.71 8.23 16.77
CA LEU A 70 5.02 7.76 17.26
C LEU A 70 4.89 6.39 17.94
N LYS A 71 3.89 6.23 18.82
CA LYS A 71 3.64 4.96 19.52
C LYS A 71 3.31 3.81 18.57
N ILE A 72 2.44 4.04 17.59
CA ILE A 72 2.07 2.98 16.62
C ILE A 72 3.26 2.61 15.75
N SER A 73 4.08 3.59 15.36
CA SER A 73 5.21 3.38 14.47
C SER A 73 6.42 2.71 15.11
N GLU A 74 6.49 2.63 16.44
CA GLU A 74 7.66 2.13 17.15
C GLU A 74 8.06 0.70 16.74
N ASP A 75 7.06 -0.16 16.48
CA ASP A 75 7.24 -1.56 16.07
C ASP A 75 7.69 -1.69 14.60
N PHE A 76 7.48 -0.65 13.79
CA PHE A 76 7.74 -0.68 12.34
C PHE A 76 8.98 0.13 11.94
N VAL A 77 9.45 1.03 12.81
CA VAL A 77 10.62 1.88 12.57
C VAL A 77 11.84 1.30 13.28
N PRO A 78 12.87 0.88 12.52
CA PRO A 78 14.12 0.39 13.09
C PRO A 78 14.73 1.40 14.05
N GLN A 79 15.32 0.95 15.16
CA GLN A 79 15.85 1.83 16.22
C GLN A 79 16.80 2.91 15.68
N ILE A 80 17.63 2.58 14.68
CA ILE A 80 18.56 3.50 14.03
C ILE A 80 17.88 4.67 13.29
N ALA A 81 16.64 4.50 12.86
CA ALA A 81 15.89 5.49 12.08
C ALA A 81 14.88 6.28 12.92
N ARG A 82 14.71 5.95 14.20
CA ARG A 82 13.67 6.54 15.06
C ARG A 82 13.83 8.04 15.26
N GLU A 83 15.05 8.52 15.45
CA GLU A 83 15.33 9.94 15.69
C GLU A 83 15.01 10.80 14.46
N GLU A 84 15.45 10.37 13.27
CA GLU A 84 15.14 11.03 12.00
C GLU A 84 13.63 11.00 11.70
N TYR A 85 13.00 9.84 11.92
CA TYR A 85 11.57 9.65 11.73
C TYR A 85 10.73 10.56 12.62
N GLU A 86 11.09 10.67 13.91
CA GLU A 86 10.43 11.56 14.86
C GLU A 86 10.59 13.04 14.45
N ALA A 87 11.79 13.46 14.05
CA ALA A 87 12.05 14.82 13.60
C ALA A 87 11.19 15.20 12.39
N ARG A 88 11.03 14.29 11.42
CA ARG A 88 10.17 14.47 10.24
C ARG A 88 8.69 14.51 10.59
N LEU A 89 8.23 13.66 11.52
CA LEU A 89 6.83 13.71 11.96
C LEU A 89 6.51 15.02 12.69
N ARG A 90 7.42 15.50 13.53
CA ARG A 90 7.28 16.78 14.23
C ARG A 90 7.17 17.96 13.28
N SER A 91 7.93 17.97 12.17
CA SER A 91 7.85 19.05 11.19
C SER A 91 6.56 19.03 10.36
N LEU A 92 5.98 17.86 10.13
CA LEU A 92 4.72 17.70 9.39
C LEU A 92 3.46 18.02 10.23
N HIS A 93 3.59 18.03 11.56
CA HIS A 93 2.49 18.30 12.49
C HIS A 93 2.39 19.77 12.97
N GLN A 94 3.27 20.65 12.48
CA GLN A 94 3.21 22.11 12.69
C GLN A 94 2.27 22.78 11.68
#